data_AF-A0A662IQ89-F1
#
_entry.id   AF-A0A662IQ89-F1
#
_cell.length_a   1.000
_cell.length_b   1.000
_cell.length_c   1.000
_cell.angle_alpha   90.00
_cell.angle_beta   90.00
_cell.angle_gamma   90.00
#
_symmetry.space_group_name_H-M   'P 1'
#
loop_
_entity.id
_entity.type
_entity.pdbx_description
1 polymer ?
#
loop_
_entity_poly.entity_id
_entity_poly.type
_entity_poly.pdbx_seq_one_letter_code
_entity_poly.pdbx_strand_id
1 'polypeptide(L)'
;MSNMNTHIIAERVAEVVNRKLAEIHKRIDALESKVAKLELDVNTLRVQTIESIVKSVLTIKIEDLASAIAVRVSSGFSDAAKEVVRVAEELRSATSDIKVAASELRELKALPEKVVEAAKSAKPPVQLDLSKIKATISGAVSKSMKGVEELTSRVATLEKQVSELSANLGKLGESLAVLTATVSRLENLRKTVEEMRESVDYSREVLGILEERLKGRPSEEEEEES
;
A
#
# COMPACT_ATOMS: atom_id res chain seq x y z
N MET A 1 -52.45 -65.21 -48.51
CA MET A 1 -51.93 -63.98 -49.14
C MET A 1 -51.81 -62.78 -48.18
N SER A 2 -52.47 -62.75 -47.01
CA SER A 2 -52.40 -61.60 -46.09
C SER A 2 -51.04 -61.43 -45.37
N ASN A 3 -50.39 -62.52 -44.94
CA ASN A 3 -49.13 -62.45 -44.19
C ASN A 3 -47.91 -61.98 -45.01
N MET A 4 -47.94 -62.14 -46.34
CA MET A 4 -46.81 -61.74 -47.20
C MET A 4 -46.77 -60.23 -47.42
N ASN A 5 -47.94 -59.60 -47.54
CA ASN A 5 -48.05 -58.15 -47.66
C ASN A 5 -47.69 -57.42 -46.36
N THR A 6 -48.06 -57.95 -45.19
CA THR A 6 -47.66 -57.37 -43.91
C THR A 6 -46.16 -57.49 -43.66
N HIS A 7 -45.52 -58.57 -44.11
CA HIS A 7 -44.06 -58.72 -44.00
C HIS A 7 -43.30 -57.75 -44.90
N ILE A 8 -43.73 -57.58 -46.16
CA ILE A 8 -43.13 -56.63 -47.10
C ILE A 8 -43.30 -55.18 -46.63
N ILE A 9 -44.47 -54.84 -46.05
CA ILE A 9 -44.72 -53.52 -45.47
C ILE A 9 -43.83 -53.30 -44.23
N ALA A 10 -43.70 -54.30 -43.36
CA ALA A 10 -42.83 -54.22 -42.19
C ALA A 10 -41.35 -54.05 -42.56
N GLU A 11 -40.89 -54.76 -43.60
CA GLU A 11 -39.52 -54.65 -44.12
C GLU A 11 -39.23 -53.27 -44.71
N ARG A 12 -40.12 -52.74 -45.55
CA ARG A 12 -39.98 -51.37 -46.09
C ARG A 12 -40.03 -50.29 -45.00
N VAL A 13 -40.88 -50.47 -43.99
CA VAL A 13 -40.94 -49.55 -42.85
C VAL A 13 -39.66 -49.64 -42.03
N ALA A 14 -39.14 -50.84 -41.77
CA ALA A 14 -37.87 -51.04 -41.07
C ALA A 14 -36.69 -50.43 -41.86
N GLU A 15 -36.66 -50.57 -43.18
CA GLU A 15 -35.62 -49.99 -44.03
C GLU A 15 -35.65 -48.46 -44.02
N VAL A 16 -36.84 -47.85 -44.13
CA VAL A 16 -37.02 -46.39 -44.05
C VAL A 16 -36.67 -45.86 -42.65
N VAL A 17 -37.06 -46.58 -41.59
CA VAL A 17 -36.74 -46.23 -40.20
C VAL A 17 -35.23 -46.34 -39.97
N ASN A 18 -34.58 -47.41 -40.42
CA ASN A 18 -33.13 -47.59 -40.29
C ASN A 18 -32.35 -46.52 -41.04
N ARG A 19 -32.78 -46.15 -42.26
CA ARG A 19 -32.16 -45.06 -43.02
C ARG A 19 -32.28 -43.72 -42.29
N LYS A 20 -33.46 -43.41 -41.72
CA LYS A 20 -33.66 -42.19 -40.91
C LYS A 20 -32.86 -42.23 -39.60
N LEU A 21 -32.77 -43.38 -38.94
CA LEU A 21 -31.95 -43.54 -37.73
C LEU A 21 -30.46 -43.35 -38.03
N ALA A 22 -29.96 -43.85 -39.15
CA ALA A 22 -28.58 -43.64 -39.58
C ALA A 22 -28.29 -42.16 -39.87
N GLU A 23 -29.23 -41.46 -40.53
CA GLU A 23 -29.09 -40.02 -40.77
C GLU A 23 -29.12 -39.21 -39.47
N ILE A 24 -29.96 -39.61 -38.51
CA ILE A 24 -30.02 -39.00 -37.17
C ILE A 24 -28.70 -39.22 -36.42
N HIS A 25 -28.13 -40.44 -36.43
CA HIS A 25 -26.83 -40.71 -35.80
C HIS A 25 -25.72 -39.83 -36.38
N LYS A 26 -25.61 -39.74 -37.72
CA LYS A 26 -24.62 -38.84 -38.36
C LYS A 26 -24.78 -37.38 -37.94
N ARG A 27 -26.02 -36.92 -37.76
CA ARG A 27 -26.28 -35.55 -37.28
C ARG A 27 -25.94 -35.39 -35.80
N ILE A 28 -26.15 -36.42 -34.97
CA ILE A 28 -25.75 -36.43 -33.56
C ILE A 28 -24.22 -36.35 -33.45
N ASP A 29 -23.48 -37.19 -34.17
CA ASP A 29 -22.00 -37.18 -34.15
C ASP A 29 -21.43 -35.82 -34.59
N ALA A 30 -22.03 -35.23 -35.63
CA ALA A 30 -21.65 -33.89 -36.11
C ALA A 30 -21.96 -32.78 -35.09
N LEU A 31 -23.04 -32.92 -34.31
CA LEU A 31 -23.37 -31.99 -33.23
C LEU A 31 -22.44 -32.16 -32.04
N GLU A 32 -22.12 -33.40 -31.63
CA GLU A 32 -21.17 -33.69 -30.55
C GLU A 32 -19.79 -33.11 -30.85
N SER A 33 -19.29 -33.29 -32.08
CA SER A 33 -18.03 -32.70 -32.52
C SER A 33 -18.05 -31.15 -32.47
N LYS A 34 -19.17 -30.53 -32.89
CA LYS A 34 -19.33 -29.06 -32.80
C LYS A 34 -19.40 -28.56 -31.36
N VAL A 35 -20.06 -29.30 -30.47
CA VAL A 35 -20.14 -28.95 -29.04
C VAL A 35 -18.76 -29.04 -28.40
N ALA A 36 -18.01 -30.12 -28.63
CA ALA A 36 -16.65 -30.27 -28.10
C ALA A 36 -15.73 -29.12 -28.57
N LYS A 37 -15.86 -28.70 -29.84
CA LYS A 37 -15.12 -27.55 -30.36
C LYS A 37 -15.54 -26.24 -29.69
N LEU A 38 -16.84 -25.99 -29.55
CA LEU A 38 -17.35 -24.79 -28.87
C LEU A 38 -16.93 -24.73 -27.41
N GLU A 39 -16.88 -25.86 -26.70
CA GLU A 39 -16.36 -25.91 -25.32
C GLU A 39 -14.89 -25.51 -25.24
N LEU A 40 -14.07 -25.94 -26.21
CA LEU A 40 -12.66 -25.56 -26.31
C LEU A 40 -12.50 -24.06 -26.64
N ASP A 41 -13.27 -23.55 -27.60
CA ASP A 41 -13.29 -22.14 -27.98
C ASP A 41 -13.73 -21.24 -26.80
N VAL A 42 -14.76 -21.63 -26.06
CA VAL A 42 -15.24 -20.90 -24.87
C VAL A 42 -14.20 -20.91 -23.75
N ASN A 43 -13.55 -22.03 -23.49
CA ASN A 43 -12.47 -22.09 -22.49
C ASN A 43 -11.29 -21.21 -22.90
N THR A 44 -10.91 -21.23 -24.17
CA THR A 44 -9.85 -20.39 -24.73
C THR A 44 -10.19 -18.91 -24.62
N LEU A 45 -11.41 -18.50 -24.99
CA LEU A 45 -11.89 -17.12 -24.85
C LEU A 45 -11.93 -16.68 -23.39
N ARG A 46 -12.39 -17.55 -22.47
CA ARG A 46 -12.40 -17.25 -21.03
C ARG A 46 -10.99 -17.02 -20.52
N VAL A 47 -10.03 -17.87 -20.86
CA VAL A 47 -8.62 -17.71 -20.45
C VAL A 47 -8.05 -16.41 -21.00
N GLN A 48 -8.19 -16.15 -22.31
CA GLN A 48 -7.67 -14.93 -22.95
C GLN A 48 -8.32 -13.65 -22.41
N THR A 49 -9.62 -13.68 -22.13
CA THR A 49 -10.34 -12.51 -21.58
C THR A 49 -9.91 -12.24 -20.14
N ILE A 50 -9.80 -13.29 -19.32
CA ILE A 50 -9.29 -13.18 -17.95
C ILE A 50 -7.86 -12.65 -17.97
N GLU A 51 -6.99 -13.20 -18.82
CA GLU A 51 -5.60 -12.76 -18.99
C GLU A 51 -5.50 -11.29 -19.41
N SER A 52 -6.28 -10.86 -20.41
CA SER A 52 -6.33 -9.47 -20.88
C SER A 52 -6.78 -8.49 -19.79
N ILE A 53 -7.84 -8.85 -19.06
CA ILE A 53 -8.36 -8.03 -17.95
C ILE A 53 -7.35 -7.95 -16.81
N VAL A 54 -6.76 -9.09 -16.41
CA VAL A 54 -5.71 -9.17 -15.39
C VAL A 54 -4.50 -8.32 -15.81
N LYS A 55 -4.04 -8.44 -17.06
CA LYS A 55 -2.91 -7.68 -17.62
C LYS A 55 -3.13 -6.18 -17.57
N SER A 56 -4.26 -5.71 -18.10
CA SER A 56 -4.59 -4.29 -18.16
C SER A 56 -4.74 -3.70 -16.76
N VAL A 57 -5.50 -4.37 -15.89
CA VAL A 57 -5.84 -3.82 -14.58
C VAL A 57 -4.68 -3.92 -13.60
N LEU A 58 -3.95 -5.05 -13.54
CA LEU A 58 -2.82 -5.19 -12.61
C LEU A 58 -1.59 -4.40 -13.08
N THR A 59 -1.21 -4.46 -14.35
CA THR A 59 0.04 -3.81 -14.80
C THR A 59 -0.04 -2.29 -14.65
N ILE A 60 -1.10 -1.68 -15.17
CA ILE A 60 -1.28 -0.23 -15.14
C ILE A 60 -1.39 0.25 -13.69
N LYS A 61 -2.22 -0.41 -12.87
CA LYS A 61 -2.39 0.02 -11.48
C LYS A 61 -1.14 -0.21 -10.63
N ILE A 62 -0.37 -1.28 -10.86
CA ILE A 62 0.87 -1.53 -10.12
C ILE A 62 1.95 -0.53 -10.53
N GLU A 63 2.13 -0.21 -11.81
CA GLU A 63 3.14 0.79 -12.23
C GLU A 63 2.79 2.20 -11.76
N ASP A 64 1.52 2.59 -11.82
CA ASP A 64 1.05 3.86 -11.28
C ASP A 64 1.21 3.93 -9.76
N LEU A 65 0.86 2.86 -9.04
CA LEU A 65 1.05 2.77 -7.58
C LEU A 65 2.54 2.77 -7.22
N ALA A 66 3.37 1.98 -7.90
CA ALA A 66 4.79 1.90 -7.63
C ALA A 66 5.48 3.24 -7.90
N SER A 67 5.16 3.92 -9.00
CA SER A 67 5.70 5.25 -9.29
C SER A 67 5.20 6.31 -8.30
N ALA A 68 3.90 6.32 -7.99
CA ALA A 68 3.35 7.27 -7.03
C ALA A 68 3.91 7.06 -5.62
N ILE A 69 4.10 5.81 -5.20
CA ILE A 69 4.70 5.47 -3.92
C ILE A 69 6.19 5.80 -3.94
N ALA A 70 6.95 5.38 -4.96
CA ALA A 70 8.36 5.69 -5.07
C ALA A 70 8.62 7.20 -4.99
N VAL A 71 7.89 8.02 -5.76
CA VAL A 71 8.06 9.48 -5.74
C VAL A 71 7.64 10.09 -4.40
N ARG A 72 6.49 9.72 -3.82
CA ARG A 72 6.04 10.32 -2.54
C ARG A 72 6.84 9.86 -1.33
N VAL A 73 7.24 8.59 -1.28
CA VAL A 73 7.94 7.99 -0.15
C VAL A 73 9.41 8.39 -0.15
N SER A 74 10.08 8.33 -1.30
CA SER A 74 11.53 8.52 -1.32
C SER A 74 11.96 9.98 -1.11
N SER A 75 11.29 10.94 -1.75
CA SER A 75 11.68 12.37 -1.63
C SER A 75 10.81 13.12 -0.63
N GLY A 76 9.48 13.12 -0.83
CA GLY A 76 8.57 13.94 -0.02
C GLY A 76 8.55 13.57 1.47
N PHE A 77 8.55 12.28 1.78
CA PHE A 77 8.51 11.83 3.17
C PHE A 77 9.87 11.93 3.86
N SER A 78 10.96 11.51 3.21
CA SER A 78 12.30 11.58 3.81
C SER A 78 12.69 13.01 4.15
N ASP A 79 12.40 13.96 3.26
CA ASP A 79 12.74 15.36 3.47
C ASP A 79 11.87 15.99 4.57
N ALA A 80 10.57 15.71 4.58
CA ALA A 80 9.68 16.16 5.64
C ALA A 80 10.07 15.57 7.01
N ALA A 81 10.42 14.28 7.08
CA ALA A 81 10.86 13.65 8.31
C ALA A 81 12.16 14.25 8.84
N LYS A 82 13.15 14.48 7.97
CA LYS A 82 14.41 15.14 8.33
C LYS A 82 14.17 16.57 8.84
N GLU A 83 13.31 17.32 8.17
CA GLU A 83 13.00 18.69 8.57
C GLU A 83 12.30 18.76 9.92
N VAL A 84 11.36 17.84 10.20
CA VAL A 84 10.71 17.77 11.51
C VAL A 84 11.69 17.36 12.61
N VAL A 85 12.60 16.41 12.35
CA VAL A 85 13.65 16.04 13.31
C VAL A 85 14.56 17.22 13.60
N ARG A 86 14.99 17.96 12.56
CA ARG A 86 15.80 19.17 12.70
C ARG A 86 15.11 20.23 13.55
N VAL A 87 13.85 20.54 13.25
CA VAL A 87 13.05 21.50 14.02
C VAL A 87 12.86 21.03 15.47
N ALA A 88 12.66 19.73 15.70
CA ALA A 88 12.53 19.17 17.04
C ALA A 88 13.83 19.30 17.85
N GLU A 89 14.99 19.08 17.24
CA GLU A 89 16.30 19.26 17.87
C GLU A 89 16.57 20.74 18.20
N GLU A 90 16.28 21.65 17.26
CA GLU A 90 16.40 23.10 17.48
C GLU A 90 15.50 23.57 18.62
N LEU A 91 14.25 23.12 18.65
CA LEU A 91 13.31 23.46 19.72
C LEU A 91 13.80 22.92 21.07
N ARG A 92 14.34 21.70 21.10
CA ARG A 92 14.87 21.08 22.32
C ARG A 92 16.10 21.84 22.85
N SER A 93 16.99 22.28 21.94
CA SER A 93 18.13 23.14 22.31
C SER A 93 17.67 24.47 22.89
N ALA A 94 16.80 25.19 22.18
CA ALA A 94 16.27 26.46 22.65
C ALA A 94 15.54 26.32 24.01
N THR A 95 14.83 25.21 24.19
CA THR A 95 14.15 24.88 25.45
C THR A 95 15.15 24.66 26.60
N SER A 96 16.26 23.98 26.34
CA SER A 96 17.34 23.80 27.30
C SER A 96 17.98 25.14 27.70
N ASP A 97 18.26 26.00 26.72
CA ASP A 97 18.86 27.32 26.96
C ASP A 97 17.94 28.20 27.81
N ILE A 98 16.63 28.19 27.52
CA ILE A 98 15.63 28.88 28.34
C ILE A 98 15.62 28.36 29.78
N LYS A 99 15.77 27.05 29.98
CA LYS A 99 15.81 26.45 31.32
C LYS A 99 17.03 26.89 32.11
N VAL A 100 18.20 27.00 31.45
CA VAL A 100 19.42 27.53 32.06
C VAL A 100 19.23 29.00 32.45
N ALA A 101 18.78 29.85 31.53
CA ALA A 101 18.49 31.25 31.82
C ALA A 101 17.45 31.43 32.95
N ALA A 102 16.42 30.58 32.99
CA ALA A 102 15.44 30.55 34.06
C ALA A 102 16.05 30.19 35.43
N SER A 103 17.01 29.26 35.46
CA SER A 103 17.73 28.93 36.69
C SER A 103 18.64 30.06 37.17
N GLU A 104 19.37 30.71 36.26
CA GLU A 104 20.21 31.88 36.60
C GLU A 104 19.36 33.04 37.12
N LEU A 105 18.21 33.31 36.48
CA LEU A 105 17.27 34.32 36.96
C LEU A 105 16.74 34.01 38.36
N ARG A 106 16.57 32.72 38.73
CA ARG A 106 16.17 32.33 40.09
C ARG A 106 17.20 32.70 41.15
N GLU A 107 18.48 32.73 40.82
CA GLU A 107 19.54 33.13 41.75
C GLU A 107 19.48 34.62 42.12
N LEU A 108 18.86 35.45 41.27
CA LEU A 108 18.58 36.87 41.58
C LEU A 108 17.61 37.05 42.75
N LYS A 109 16.96 35.98 43.23
CA LYS A 109 16.14 36.02 44.45
C LYS A 109 16.93 36.42 45.70
N ALA A 110 18.25 36.16 45.72
CA ALA A 110 19.15 36.57 46.80
C ALA A 110 19.66 38.02 46.66
N LEU A 111 19.41 38.68 45.53
CA LEU A 111 19.92 40.02 45.25
C LEU A 111 19.44 41.10 46.23
N PRO A 112 18.15 41.13 46.67
CA PRO A 112 17.69 42.09 47.67
C PRO A 112 18.45 41.99 48.99
N GLU A 113 18.84 40.78 49.40
CA GLU A 113 19.57 40.53 50.65
C GLU A 113 21.03 40.96 50.52
N LYS A 114 21.70 40.55 49.43
CA LYS A 114 23.09 40.94 49.13
C LYS A 114 23.27 42.45 49.03
N VAL A 115 22.33 43.16 48.41
CA VAL A 115 22.39 44.63 48.28
C VAL A 115 22.26 45.31 49.64
N VAL A 116 21.39 44.81 50.53
CA VAL A 116 21.24 45.34 51.89
C VAL A 116 22.49 45.11 52.72
N GLU A 117 23.12 43.93 52.62
CA GLU A 117 24.38 43.66 53.33
C GLU A 117 25.54 44.54 52.81
N ALA A 118 25.70 44.63 51.49
CA ALA A 118 26.74 45.47 50.88
C ALA A 118 26.59 46.94 51.30
N ALA A 119 25.36 47.47 51.29
CA ALA A 119 25.09 48.86 51.69
C ALA A 119 25.37 49.12 53.18
N LYS A 120 25.14 48.13 54.06
CA LYS A 120 25.50 48.21 55.49
C LYS A 120 27.01 48.20 55.73
N SER A 121 27.77 47.55 54.86
CA SER A 121 29.23 47.42 54.99
C SER A 121 30.05 48.59 54.41
N ALA A 122 29.42 49.47 53.64
CA ALA A 122 30.09 50.59 52.97
C ALA A 122 30.51 51.70 53.97
N LYS A 123 31.75 52.20 53.81
CA LYS A 123 32.28 53.37 54.55
C LYS A 123 32.57 54.54 53.58
N PRO A 124 32.13 55.77 53.88
CA PRO A 124 31.32 56.17 55.04
C PRO A 124 29.89 55.60 54.97
N PRO A 125 29.22 55.39 56.13
CA PRO A 125 27.88 54.82 56.18
C PRO A 125 26.91 55.74 55.46
N VAL A 126 26.30 55.23 54.40
CA VAL A 126 25.35 55.99 53.58
C VAL A 126 23.99 55.97 54.30
N GLN A 127 23.44 57.14 54.63
CA GLN A 127 22.05 57.28 55.09
C GLN A 127 21.10 57.07 53.89
N LEU A 128 20.92 55.82 53.47
CA LEU A 128 19.94 55.43 52.47
C LEU A 128 18.75 54.75 53.15
N ASP A 129 17.55 54.99 52.62
CA ASP A 129 16.35 54.26 52.99
C ASP A 129 16.42 52.83 52.42
N LEU A 130 17.18 51.98 53.11
CA LEU A 130 17.41 50.58 52.76
C LEU A 130 16.10 49.79 52.70
N SER A 131 15.08 50.21 53.46
CA SER A 131 13.75 49.59 53.46
C SER A 131 13.04 49.81 52.13
N LYS A 132 13.04 51.04 51.60
CA LYS A 132 12.50 51.32 50.26
C LYS A 132 13.27 50.61 49.16
N ILE A 133 14.61 50.64 49.20
CA ILE A 133 15.44 49.95 48.20
C ILE A 133 15.15 48.44 48.21
N LYS A 134 15.12 47.80 49.38
CA LYS A 134 14.77 46.39 49.52
C LYS A 134 13.37 46.11 48.95
N ALA A 135 12.39 46.95 49.26
CA ALA A 135 11.03 46.78 48.75
C ALA A 135 10.96 46.89 47.22
N THR A 136 11.64 47.88 46.62
CA THR A 136 11.68 48.05 45.16
C THR A 136 12.38 46.88 44.47
N ILE A 137 13.54 46.45 44.97
CA ILE A 137 14.27 45.31 44.40
C ILE A 137 13.46 44.02 44.57
N SER A 138 12.91 43.75 45.75
CA SER A 138 12.06 42.57 45.98
C SER A 138 10.81 42.56 45.10
N GLY A 139 10.20 43.72 44.86
CA GLY A 139 9.07 43.85 43.94
C GLY A 139 9.45 43.52 42.49
N ALA A 140 10.58 44.05 42.01
CA ALA A 140 11.11 43.75 40.68
C ALA A 140 11.48 42.27 40.52
N VAL A 141 12.19 41.71 41.50
CA VAL A 141 12.56 40.29 41.57
C VAL A 141 11.30 39.41 41.57
N SER A 142 10.30 39.73 42.39
CA SER A 142 9.04 38.97 42.44
C SER A 142 8.31 38.96 41.10
N LYS A 143 8.23 40.11 40.42
CA LYS A 143 7.65 40.19 39.08
C LYS A 143 8.43 39.35 38.07
N SER A 144 9.76 39.39 38.13
CA SER A 144 10.63 38.56 37.28
C SER A 144 10.45 37.06 37.55
N MET A 145 10.29 36.65 38.82
CA MET A 145 10.05 35.24 39.20
C MET A 145 8.75 34.71 38.62
N LYS A 146 7.68 35.50 38.63
CA LYS A 146 6.42 35.10 37.99
C LYS A 146 6.60 34.89 36.49
N GLY A 147 7.36 35.76 35.81
CA GLY A 147 7.69 35.57 34.40
C GLY A 147 8.51 34.30 34.14
N VAL A 148 9.46 33.98 35.02
CA VAL A 148 10.26 32.75 34.95
C VAL A 148 9.40 31.50 35.16
N GLU A 149 8.46 31.52 36.11
CA GLU A 149 7.53 30.41 36.35
C GLU A 149 6.62 30.16 35.14
N GLU A 150 6.09 31.23 34.54
CA GLU A 150 5.30 31.14 33.30
C GLU A 150 6.14 30.61 32.13
N LEU A 151 7.39 31.08 31.99
CA LEU A 151 8.28 30.61 30.93
C LEU A 151 8.63 29.12 31.13
N THR A 152 8.84 28.69 32.36
CA THR A 152 9.12 27.29 32.72
C THR A 152 7.94 26.38 32.36
N SER A 153 6.70 26.82 32.60
CA SER A 153 5.51 26.03 32.27
C SER A 153 5.28 25.93 30.76
N ARG A 154 5.52 27.03 30.02
CA ARG A 154 5.52 27.03 28.55
C ARG A 154 6.58 26.09 27.97
N VAL A 155 7.78 26.10 28.54
CA VAL A 155 8.87 25.17 28.19
C VAL A 155 8.45 23.71 28.39
N ALA A 156 7.89 23.36 29.55
CA ALA A 156 7.43 22.00 29.82
C ALA A 156 6.34 21.54 28.83
N THR A 157 5.50 22.48 28.38
CA THR A 157 4.47 22.20 27.38
C THR A 157 5.08 21.92 26.01
N LEU A 158 6.07 22.70 25.59
CA LEU A 158 6.81 22.49 24.34
C LEU A 158 7.57 21.15 24.34
N GLU A 159 8.23 20.78 25.45
CA GLU A 159 8.89 19.47 25.58
C GLU A 159 7.91 18.31 25.37
N LYS A 160 6.71 18.42 25.92
CA LYS A 160 5.64 17.43 25.73
C LYS A 160 5.20 17.36 24.26
N GLN A 161 4.96 18.51 23.63
CA GLN A 161 4.54 18.56 22.21
C GLN A 161 5.61 17.98 21.28
N VAL A 162 6.90 18.25 21.52
CA VAL A 162 8.02 17.66 20.77
C VAL A 162 8.06 16.14 20.93
N SER A 163 7.85 15.66 22.15
CA SER A 163 7.83 14.21 22.44
C SER A 163 6.68 13.51 21.71
N GLU A 164 5.49 14.12 21.70
CA GLU A 164 4.33 13.61 20.94
C GLU A 164 4.59 13.62 19.43
N LEU A 165 5.19 14.69 18.90
CA LEU A 165 5.56 14.78 17.49
C LEU A 165 6.57 13.69 17.09
N SER A 166 7.58 13.45 17.92
CA SER A 166 8.56 12.38 17.72
C SER A 166 7.91 11.00 17.72
N ALA A 167 6.95 10.75 18.61
CA ALA A 167 6.23 9.47 18.65
C ALA A 167 5.36 9.27 17.39
N ASN A 168 4.71 10.33 16.91
CA ASN A 168 3.90 10.29 15.69
C ASN A 168 4.77 10.05 14.44
N LEU A 169 5.95 10.67 14.38
CA LEU A 169 6.94 10.38 13.33
C LEU A 169 7.37 8.90 13.33
N GLY A 170 7.58 8.32 14.51
CA GLY A 170 7.90 6.89 14.64
C GLY A 170 6.83 5.98 14.02
N LYS A 171 5.56 6.18 14.39
CA LYS A 171 4.41 5.43 13.84
C LYS A 171 4.28 5.60 12.33
N LEU A 172 4.59 6.79 11.83
CA LEU A 172 4.55 7.07 10.39
C LEU A 172 5.67 6.32 9.66
N GLY A 173 6.88 6.28 10.24
CA GLY A 173 7.99 5.46 9.73
C GLY A 173 7.64 3.96 9.66
N GLU A 174 6.99 3.41 10.70
CA GLU A 174 6.48 2.03 10.70
C GLU A 174 5.46 1.80 9.57
N SER A 175 4.51 2.73 9.40
CA SER A 175 3.49 2.63 8.34
C SER A 175 4.12 2.63 6.94
N LEU A 176 5.18 3.41 6.74
CA LEU A 176 5.94 3.41 5.49
C LEU A 176 6.71 2.11 5.25
N ALA A 177 7.25 1.49 6.29
CA ALA A 177 7.90 0.19 6.17
C ALA A 177 6.90 -0.89 5.71
N VAL A 178 5.68 -0.89 6.29
CA VAL A 178 4.59 -1.78 5.87
C VAL A 178 4.17 -1.54 4.42
N LEU A 179 4.06 -0.27 4.01
CA LEU A 179 3.74 0.08 2.63
C LEU A 179 4.82 -0.42 1.66
N THR A 180 6.09 -0.22 2.01
CA THR A 180 7.24 -0.69 1.21
C THR A 180 7.20 -2.21 1.03
N ALA A 181 6.97 -2.97 2.12
CA ALA A 181 6.84 -4.42 2.03
C ALA A 181 5.65 -4.87 1.18
N THR A 182 4.54 -4.13 1.22
CA THR A 182 3.36 -4.40 0.39
C THR A 182 3.64 -4.18 -1.09
N VAL A 183 4.38 -3.12 -1.44
CA VAL A 183 4.84 -2.89 -2.83
C VAL A 183 5.72 -4.03 -3.32
N SER A 184 6.70 -4.47 -2.52
CA SER A 184 7.55 -5.62 -2.91
C SER A 184 6.74 -6.91 -3.11
N ARG A 185 5.67 -7.13 -2.33
CA ARG A 185 4.75 -8.25 -2.55
C ARG A 185 3.99 -8.14 -3.88
N LEU A 186 3.55 -6.94 -4.25
CA LEU A 186 2.90 -6.70 -5.55
C LEU A 186 3.84 -6.96 -6.72
N GLU A 187 5.12 -6.60 -6.57
CA GLU A 187 6.14 -6.87 -7.58
C GLU A 187 6.39 -8.38 -7.78
N ASN A 188 6.41 -9.15 -6.69
CA ASN A 188 6.45 -10.62 -6.77
C ASN A 188 5.21 -11.19 -7.47
N LEU A 189 4.02 -10.70 -7.15
CA LEU A 189 2.78 -11.13 -7.83
C LEU A 189 2.83 -10.81 -9.33
N ARG A 190 3.34 -9.64 -9.72
CA ARG A 190 3.57 -9.30 -11.13
C ARG A 190 4.46 -10.34 -11.81
N LYS A 191 5.56 -10.74 -11.18
CA LYS A 191 6.47 -11.76 -11.71
C LYS A 191 5.78 -13.11 -11.89
N THR A 192 5.03 -13.57 -10.89
CA THR A 192 4.26 -14.82 -10.98
C THR A 192 3.24 -14.78 -12.12
N VAL A 193 2.59 -13.64 -12.34
CA VAL A 193 1.67 -13.47 -13.47
C VAL A 193 2.39 -13.55 -14.82
N GLU A 194 3.62 -13.01 -14.93
CA GLU A 194 4.42 -13.14 -16.15
C GLU A 194 4.87 -14.59 -16.39
N GLU A 195 5.28 -15.32 -15.35
CA GLU A 195 5.62 -16.75 -15.45
C GLU A 195 4.40 -17.60 -15.87
N MET A 196 3.21 -17.29 -15.33
CA MET A 196 1.96 -17.93 -15.76
C MET A 196 1.66 -17.65 -17.23
N ARG A 197 1.93 -16.43 -17.72
CA ARG A 197 1.76 -16.07 -19.13
C ARG A 197 2.65 -16.92 -20.02
N GLU A 198 3.94 -17.04 -19.71
CA GLU A 198 4.87 -17.89 -20.49
C GLU A 198 4.35 -19.33 -20.57
N SER A 199 3.80 -19.86 -19.47
CA SER A 199 3.18 -21.18 -19.46
C SER A 199 1.91 -21.28 -20.31
N VAL A 200 1.09 -20.23 -20.38
CA VAL A 200 -0.14 -20.20 -21.21
C VAL A 200 0.21 -20.10 -22.69
N ASP A 201 1.16 -19.23 -23.04
CA ASP A 201 1.65 -19.09 -24.42
C ASP A 201 2.23 -20.41 -24.93
N TYR A 202 3.03 -21.10 -24.11
CA TYR A 202 3.51 -22.45 -24.41
C TYR A 202 2.36 -23.46 -24.62
N SER A 203 1.36 -23.45 -23.73
CA SER A 203 0.19 -24.34 -23.85
C SER A 203 -0.60 -24.09 -25.13
N ARG A 204 -0.72 -22.82 -25.54
CA ARG A 204 -1.37 -22.39 -26.79
C ARG A 204 -0.62 -22.89 -28.02
N GLU A 205 0.70 -22.80 -28.01
CA GLU A 205 1.55 -23.31 -29.10
C GLU A 205 1.39 -24.83 -29.25
N VAL A 206 1.41 -25.57 -28.13
CA VAL A 206 1.17 -27.02 -28.12
C VAL A 206 -0.23 -27.38 -28.64
N LEU A 207 -1.27 -26.64 -28.23
CA LEU A 207 -2.64 -26.85 -28.74
C LEU A 207 -2.72 -26.59 -30.25
N GLY A 208 -2.09 -25.52 -30.76
CA GLY A 208 -2.03 -25.25 -32.20
C GLY A 208 -1.41 -26.40 -32.98
N ILE A 209 -0.31 -26.97 -32.48
CA ILE A 209 0.33 -28.15 -33.09
C ILE A 209 -0.60 -29.37 -33.06
N LEU A 210 -1.31 -29.61 -31.96
CA LEU A 210 -2.26 -30.72 -31.85
C LEU A 210 -3.45 -30.57 -32.81
N GLU A 211 -3.99 -29.37 -32.96
CA GLU A 211 -5.07 -29.07 -33.90
C GLU A 211 -4.64 -29.26 -35.36
N GLU A 212 -3.44 -28.82 -35.72
CA GLU A 212 -2.88 -29.07 -37.06
C GLU A 212 -2.73 -30.57 -37.34
N ARG A 213 -2.24 -31.35 -36.36
CA ARG A 213 -2.14 -32.81 -36.49
C ARG A 213 -3.50 -33.50 -36.62
N LEU A 214 -4.51 -33.01 -35.90
CA LEU A 214 -5.88 -33.53 -35.99
C LEU A 214 -6.53 -33.22 -37.34
N LYS A 215 -6.30 -32.03 -37.90
CA LYS A 215 -6.77 -31.67 -39.25
C LYS A 215 -6.01 -32.37 -40.36
N GLY A 216 -4.74 -32.69 -40.12
CA GLY A 216 -3.87 -33.37 -41.08
C GLY A 216 -4.03 -34.89 -41.13
N ARG A 217 -4.91 -35.49 -40.31
CA ARG A 217 -5.26 -36.92 -40.43
C ARG A 217 -6.16 -37.13 -41.66
N PRO A 218 -5.70 -37.79 -42.73
CA PRO A 218 -6.61 -38.19 -43.80
C PRO A 218 -7.61 -39.19 -43.21
N SER A 219 -8.89 -39.02 -43.58
CA SER A 219 -9.93 -40.01 -43.31
C SER A 219 -9.59 -41.29 -44.06
N GLU A 220 -9.04 -42.29 -43.38
CA GLU A 220 -8.75 -43.63 -43.90
C GLU A 220 -10.04 -44.46 -44.17
N GLU A 221 -11.16 -43.82 -44.52
CA GLU A 221 -12.44 -44.49 -44.78
C GLU A 221 -12.86 -44.50 -46.27
N GLU A 222 -12.00 -44.05 -47.20
CA GLU A 222 -12.32 -44.02 -48.65
C GLU A 222 -11.50 -45.02 -49.52
N GLU A 223 -10.84 -46.04 -48.93
CA GLU A 223 -10.07 -47.05 -49.71
C GLU A 223 -10.62 -48.49 -49.68
N GLU A 224 -11.84 -48.73 -49.16
CA GLU A 224 -12.52 -50.04 -49.28
C GLU A 224 -13.81 -49.96 -50.12
N GLU A 225 -13.80 -49.31 -51.29
CA GLU A 225 -14.84 -49.53 -52.31
C GLU A 225 -14.34 -49.05 -53.69
N SER A 226 -13.48 -49.86 -54.33
CA SER A 226 -13.16 -49.76 -55.77
C SER A 226 -12.93 -51.15 -56.35
#